data_AF-A0A2E7TLU8-F1
#
_entry.id   AF-A0A2E7TLU8-F1
#
_cell.length_a   1.000
_cell.length_b   1.000
_cell.length_c   1.000
_cell.angle_alpha   90.00
_cell.angle_beta   90.00
_cell.angle_gamma   90.00
#
_symmetry.space_group_name_H-M   'P 1'
#
loop_
_entity.id
_entity.type
_entity.pdbx_description
1 polymer ?
#
loop_
_entity_poly.entity_id
_entity_poly.type
_entity_poly.pdbx_seq_one_letter_code
_entity_poly.pdbx_strand_id
1 'polypeptide(L)'
;MKYAIVKDSLVTNIVEWDGESEYTVDGELIQADENAWIGGEYNGSFVATPPTPDNGTYVEKRQAEYPPIGDQLDALLKHLNYRRTQGDELVQQLDDVIAEWLSVKSRHPKS
;
A
#
# COMPACT_ATOMS: atom_id res chain seq x y z
N MET A 1 3.10 -23.08 24.29
CA MET A 1 2.71 -23.14 22.85
C MET A 1 1.36 -22.46 22.69
N LYS A 2 0.96 -22.08 21.47
CA LYS A 2 -0.38 -21.49 21.25
C LYS A 2 -1.37 -22.57 20.86
N TYR A 3 -2.55 -22.52 21.44
CA TYR A 3 -3.66 -23.42 21.16
C TYR A 3 -4.91 -22.60 20.86
N ALA A 4 -5.61 -22.98 19.79
CA ALA A 4 -6.91 -22.46 19.45
C ALA A 4 -7.99 -23.27 20.16
N ILE A 5 -9.02 -22.59 20.68
CA ILE A 5 -10.24 -23.21 21.17
C ILE A 5 -11.24 -23.20 20.02
N VAL A 6 -11.54 -24.37 19.47
CA VAL A 6 -12.45 -24.54 18.33
C VAL A 6 -13.79 -25.05 18.82
N LYS A 7 -14.88 -24.36 18.42
CA LYS A 7 -16.26 -24.76 18.70
C LYS A 7 -17.09 -24.56 17.45
N ASP A 8 -17.85 -25.59 17.07
CA ASP A 8 -18.71 -25.57 15.87
C ASP A 8 -17.93 -25.15 14.59
N SER A 9 -16.73 -25.69 14.40
CA SER A 9 -15.80 -25.32 13.32
C SER A 9 -15.34 -23.86 13.30
N LEU A 10 -15.49 -23.12 14.40
CA LEU A 10 -15.05 -21.74 14.55
C LEU A 10 -13.99 -21.61 15.65
N VAL A 11 -12.90 -20.90 15.38
CA VAL A 11 -11.91 -20.53 16.38
C VAL A 11 -12.49 -19.43 17.28
N THR A 12 -12.81 -19.76 18.52
CA THR A 12 -13.42 -18.83 19.47
C THR A 12 -12.38 -18.05 20.29
N ASN A 13 -11.20 -18.64 20.51
CA ASN A 13 -10.11 -18.02 21.27
C ASN A 13 -8.77 -18.66 20.92
N ILE A 14 -7.66 -17.99 21.22
CA ILE A 14 -6.30 -18.53 21.12
C ILE A 14 -5.57 -18.24 22.43
N VAL A 15 -5.09 -19.28 23.09
CA VAL A 15 -4.45 -19.22 24.41
C VAL A 15 -3.02 -19.73 24.35
N GLU A 16 -2.16 -19.22 25.23
CA GLU A 16 -0.85 -19.83 25.48
C GLU A 16 -1.00 -20.90 26.55
N TRP A 17 -0.65 -22.13 26.19
CA TRP A 17 -0.77 -23.31 27.06
C TRP A 17 0.43 -24.24 26.87
N ASP A 18 0.76 -25.00 27.91
CA ASP A 18 1.93 -25.89 27.96
C ASP A 18 1.72 -27.20 27.20
N GLY A 19 0.47 -27.62 26.97
CA GLY A 19 0.12 -28.87 26.30
C GLY A 19 0.04 -30.08 27.23
N GLU A 20 0.31 -29.89 28.53
CA GLU A 20 0.48 -30.97 29.51
C GLU A 20 -0.43 -30.81 30.73
N SER A 21 -0.61 -29.58 31.23
CA SER A 21 -1.44 -29.31 32.41
C SER A 21 -2.92 -29.37 32.06
N GLU A 22 -3.73 -30.04 32.88
CA GLU A 22 -5.18 -30.13 32.65
C GLU A 22 -5.82 -28.75 32.40
N TYR A 23 -6.46 -28.59 31.23
CA TYR A 23 -7.07 -27.32 30.81
C TYR A 23 -8.42 -27.60 30.17
N THR A 24 -9.50 -27.25 30.88
CA THR A 24 -10.87 -27.46 30.41
C THR A 24 -11.38 -26.23 29.68
N VAL A 25 -11.90 -26.41 28.48
CA VAL A 25 -12.51 -25.35 27.66
C VAL A 25 -13.82 -25.81 27.06
N ASP A 26 -14.66 -24.85 26.67
CA ASP A 26 -15.89 -25.10 25.90
C ASP A 26 -15.56 -25.23 24.41
N GLY A 27 -15.03 -26.39 24.03
CA GLY A 27 -14.59 -26.70 22.66
C GLY A 27 -13.40 -27.67 22.63
N GLU A 28 -12.73 -27.74 21.49
CA GLU A 28 -11.53 -28.54 21.27
C GLU A 28 -10.28 -27.66 21.34
N LEU A 29 -9.23 -28.13 22.02
CA LEU A 29 -7.91 -27.50 22.03
C LEU A 29 -7.08 -28.05 20.88
N ILE A 30 -6.77 -27.20 19.92
CA ILE A 30 -5.97 -27.55 18.74
C ILE A 30 -4.74 -26.66 18.70
N GLN A 31 -3.55 -27.25 18.54
CA GLN A 31 -2.31 -26.46 18.46
C GLN A 31 -2.39 -25.49 17.28
N ALA A 32 -2.24 -24.20 17.56
CA ALA A 32 -2.38 -23.14 16.57
C ALA A 32 -1.17 -23.09 15.62
N ASP A 33 -1.44 -22.87 14.33
CA ASP A 33 -0.43 -22.58 13.30
C ASP A 33 -0.52 -21.12 12.83
N GLU A 34 0.19 -20.78 11.75
CA GLU A 34 0.22 -19.43 11.17
C GLU A 34 -1.13 -18.96 10.63
N ASN A 35 -2.06 -19.89 10.35
CA ASN A 35 -3.39 -19.60 9.83
C ASN A 35 -4.45 -19.52 10.94
N ALA A 36 -4.11 -19.77 12.20
CA ALA A 36 -5.06 -19.67 13.31
C ALA A 36 -5.34 -18.20 13.68
N TRP A 37 -6.60 -17.78 13.56
CA TRP A 37 -7.07 -16.46 14.00
C TRP A 37 -8.46 -16.56 14.65
N ILE A 38 -8.75 -15.69 15.61
CA ILE A 38 -10.04 -15.67 16.32
C ILE A 38 -11.16 -15.24 15.36
N GLY A 39 -12.23 -16.02 15.28
CA GLY A 39 -13.30 -15.88 14.29
C GLY A 39 -13.01 -16.61 12.98
N GLY A 40 -11.86 -17.28 12.85
CA GLY A 40 -11.50 -18.10 11.70
C GLY A 40 -12.19 -19.45 11.68
N GLU A 41 -12.35 -20.00 10.48
CA GLU A 41 -12.93 -21.33 10.27
C GLU A 41 -11.87 -22.43 10.48
N TYR A 42 -12.31 -23.55 11.05
CA TYR A 42 -11.54 -24.78 11.18
C TYR A 42 -12.29 -25.96 10.56
N ASN A 43 -11.74 -26.48 9.46
CA ASN A 43 -12.32 -27.58 8.68
C ASN A 43 -11.40 -28.82 8.64
N GLY A 44 -10.69 -29.07 9.75
CA GLY A 44 -9.56 -30.01 9.83
C GLY A 44 -8.19 -29.33 9.65
N SER A 45 -8.20 -28.08 9.20
CA SER A 45 -7.05 -27.15 9.16
C SER A 45 -7.55 -25.73 9.41
N PHE A 46 -6.67 -24.84 9.88
CA PHE A 46 -7.01 -23.43 10.05
C PHE A 46 -7.10 -22.75 8.69
N VAL A 47 -8.24 -22.09 8.42
CA VAL A 47 -8.43 -21.31 7.21
C VAL A 47 -7.78 -19.94 7.39
N ALA A 48 -6.86 -19.59 6.49
CA ALA A 48 -6.15 -18.32 6.53
C ALA A 48 -7.12 -17.12 6.53
N THR A 49 -6.70 -16.02 7.15
CA THR A 49 -7.46 -14.77 7.12
C THR A 49 -7.71 -14.34 5.67
N PRO A 50 -8.93 -13.90 5.32
CA PRO A 50 -9.16 -13.30 4.01
C PRO A 50 -8.32 -12.01 3.90
N PRO A 51 -7.82 -11.66 2.71
CA PRO A 51 -7.09 -10.42 2.53
C PRO A 51 -7.97 -9.23 2.93
N THR A 52 -7.43 -8.32 3.74
CA THR A 52 -8.13 -7.07 4.06
C THR A 52 -8.44 -6.34 2.76
N PRO A 53 -9.70 -5.96 2.49
CA PRO A 53 -10.02 -5.18 1.31
C PRO A 53 -9.25 -3.86 1.32
N ASP A 54 -8.57 -3.56 0.22
CA ASP A 54 -7.88 -2.29 0.02
C ASP A 54 -8.90 -1.15 -0.12
N ASN A 55 -9.21 -0.53 1.03
CA ASN A 55 -10.10 0.61 1.17
C ASN A 55 -9.43 1.95 0.83
N GLY A 56 -8.24 1.96 0.21
CA GLY A 56 -7.62 3.19 -0.28
C GLY A 56 -8.53 3.94 -1.24
N THR A 57 -8.48 5.26 -1.20
CA THR A 57 -9.18 6.12 -2.16
C THR A 57 -8.57 5.96 -3.56
N TYR A 58 -9.35 6.26 -4.60
CA TYR A 58 -8.87 6.29 -5.98
C TYR A 58 -7.59 7.13 -6.16
N VAL A 59 -7.47 8.23 -5.40
CA VAL A 59 -6.31 9.13 -5.47
C VAL A 59 -5.06 8.48 -4.89
N GLU A 60 -5.16 7.80 -3.74
CA GLU A 60 -4.02 7.15 -3.07
C GLU A 60 -3.44 6.00 -3.91
N LYS A 61 -4.31 5.19 -4.52
CA LYS A 61 -3.89 4.10 -5.41
C LYS A 61 -3.07 4.62 -6.58
N ARG A 62 -3.49 5.74 -7.18
CA ARG A 62 -2.79 6.34 -8.32
C ARG A 62 -1.50 7.06 -7.94
N GLN A 63 -1.46 7.70 -6.78
CA GLN A 63 -0.25 8.39 -6.30
C GLN A 63 0.93 7.41 -6.15
N ALA A 64 0.67 6.19 -5.67
CA ALA A 64 1.69 5.15 -5.53
C ALA A 64 2.24 4.64 -6.88
N GLU A 65 1.44 4.71 -7.95
CA GLU A 65 1.82 4.24 -9.28
C GLU A 65 2.55 5.30 -10.12
N TYR A 66 2.39 6.60 -9.79
CA TYR A 66 3.05 7.64 -10.56
C TYR A 66 4.56 7.66 -10.30
N PRO A 67 5.40 7.72 -11.36
CA PRO A 67 6.83 7.94 -11.19
C PRO A 67 7.10 9.32 -10.57
N PRO A 68 8.26 9.53 -9.92
CA PRO A 68 8.64 10.84 -9.40
C PRO A 68 8.64 11.87 -10.53
N ILE A 69 7.76 12.86 -10.41
CA ILE A 69 7.44 13.77 -11.52
C ILE A 69 8.58 14.75 -11.87
N GLY A 70 9.57 14.93 -10.99
CA GLY A 70 10.62 15.95 -11.13
C GLY A 70 11.40 15.87 -12.44
N ASP A 71 12.01 14.71 -12.74
CA ASP A 71 12.83 14.55 -13.95
C ASP A 71 11.98 14.49 -15.23
N GLN A 72 10.81 13.88 -15.16
CA GLN A 72 9.87 13.81 -16.28
C GLN A 72 9.32 15.19 -16.63
N LEU A 73 8.99 16.00 -15.61
CA LEU A 73 8.56 17.38 -15.77
C LEU A 73 9.68 18.24 -16.36
N ASP A 74 10.93 18.08 -15.91
CA ASP A 74 12.07 18.81 -16.48
C ASP A 74 12.25 18.52 -17.98
N ALA A 75 12.06 17.27 -18.40
CA ALA A 75 12.10 16.88 -19.81
C ALA A 75 10.95 17.50 -20.63
N LEU A 76 9.73 17.46 -20.10
CA LEU A 76 8.56 18.06 -20.75
C LEU A 76 8.72 19.58 -20.90
N LEU A 77 9.17 20.27 -19.86
CA LEU A 77 9.38 21.72 -19.89
C LEU A 77 10.50 22.12 -20.85
N LYS A 78 11.58 21.32 -20.96
CA LYS A 78 12.59 21.51 -22.02
C LYS A 78 11.98 21.42 -23.41
N HIS A 79 11.15 20.40 -23.65
CA HIS A 79 10.52 20.20 -24.95
C HIS A 79 9.56 21.34 -25.30
N LEU A 80 8.74 21.79 -24.35
CA LEU A 80 7.85 22.93 -24.56
C LEU A 80 8.63 24.23 -24.81
N ASN A 81 9.70 24.48 -24.05
CA ASN A 81 10.56 25.64 -24.29
C ASN A 81 11.24 25.58 -25.68
N TYR A 82 11.67 24.39 -26.12
CA TYR A 82 12.20 24.22 -27.48
C TYR A 82 11.15 24.57 -28.55
N ARG A 83 9.92 24.09 -28.40
CA ARG A 83 8.82 24.43 -29.32
C ARG A 83 8.57 25.94 -29.37
N ARG A 84 8.52 26.59 -28.21
CA ARG A 84 8.41 28.05 -28.11
C ARG A 84 9.55 28.76 -28.86
N THR A 85 10.80 28.30 -28.75
CA THR A 85 11.92 28.91 -29.49
C THR A 85 11.89 28.63 -31.00
N GLN A 86 11.13 27.64 -31.46
CA GLN A 86 10.83 27.42 -32.88
C GLN A 86 9.68 28.30 -33.40
N GLY A 87 9.03 29.08 -32.53
CA GLY A 87 7.92 29.96 -32.91
C GLY A 87 6.53 29.37 -32.71
N ASP A 88 6.41 28.21 -32.04
CA ASP A 88 5.10 27.69 -31.63
C ASP A 88 4.45 28.64 -30.62
N GLU A 89 3.19 29.00 -30.85
CA GLU A 89 2.38 29.75 -29.90
C GLU A 89 1.79 28.78 -28.87
N LEU A 90 2.31 28.84 -27.64
CA LEU A 90 1.79 28.05 -26.52
C LEU A 90 0.62 28.80 -25.86
N VAL A 91 -0.22 28.08 -25.14
CA VAL A 91 -1.20 28.74 -24.26
C VAL A 91 -0.48 29.48 -23.15
N GLN A 92 -0.99 30.64 -22.73
CA GLN A 92 -0.36 31.52 -21.75
C GLN A 92 0.09 30.78 -20.48
N GLN A 93 -0.73 29.85 -19.98
CA GLN A 93 -0.39 29.06 -18.80
C GLN A 93 0.91 28.25 -18.97
N LEU A 94 1.17 27.70 -20.17
CA LEU A 94 2.42 26.99 -20.42
C LEU A 94 3.60 27.95 -20.53
N ASP A 95 3.41 29.13 -21.10
CA ASP A 95 4.44 30.16 -21.14
C ASP A 95 4.84 30.65 -19.75
N ASP A 96 3.86 30.82 -18.86
CA ASP A 96 4.08 31.23 -17.46
C ASP A 96 4.88 30.16 -16.71
N VAL A 97 4.48 28.89 -16.82
CA VAL A 97 5.18 27.76 -16.19
C VAL A 97 6.62 27.62 -16.71
N ILE A 98 6.84 27.80 -18.02
CA ILE A 98 8.19 27.79 -18.61
C ILE A 98 9.02 28.96 -18.06
N ALA A 99 8.44 30.16 -17.94
CA ALA A 99 9.14 31.34 -17.43
C ALA A 99 9.59 31.15 -15.97
N GLU A 100 8.71 30.63 -15.11
CA GLU A 100 9.05 30.29 -13.73
C GLU A 100 10.15 29.23 -13.65
N TRP A 101 10.04 28.18 -14.47
CA TRP A 101 11.04 27.12 -14.52
C TRP A 101 12.42 27.63 -14.99
N LEU A 102 12.47 28.49 -16.01
CA LEU A 102 13.71 29.15 -16.44
C LEU A 102 14.27 30.07 -15.35
N SER A 103 13.42 30.77 -14.60
CA SER A 103 13.82 31.61 -13.45
C SER A 103 14.41 30.78 -12.30
N VAL A 104 13.89 29.58 -12.04
CA VAL A 104 14.51 28.65 -11.08
C VAL A 104 15.89 28.20 -11.56
N LYS A 105 16.02 27.85 -12.84
CA LYS A 105 17.30 27.39 -13.43
C LYS A 105 18.36 28.48 -13.50
N SER A 106 17.96 29.73 -13.72
CA SER A 106 18.90 30.85 -13.70
C SER A 106 19.41 31.16 -12.30
N ARG A 107 18.58 30.99 -11.26
CA ARG A 107 18.97 31.10 -9.86
C ARG A 107 19.85 29.96 -9.37
N HIS A 108 19.68 28.76 -9.93
CA HIS A 108 20.41 27.55 -9.57
C HIS A 108 21.01 26.88 -10.82
N PRO A 109 22.07 27.47 -11.41
CA PRO A 109 22.71 26.90 -12.60
C PRO A 109 23.31 25.53 -12.28
N LYS A 110 23.28 24.62 -13.27
CA LYS A 110 24.01 23.35 -13.15
C LYS A 110 25.51 23.66 -13.14
N SER A 111 26.21 23.09 -12.16
CA SER A 111 27.67 23.13 -12.06
C SER A 111 28.35 22.42 -13.23
#